data_AF-A0A3C1MU13-F1
#
_entry.id   AF-A0A3C1MU13-F1
#
_cell.length_a   1.000
_cell.length_b   1.000
_cell.length_c   1.000
_cell.angle_alpha   90.00
_cell.angle_beta   90.00
_cell.angle_gamma   90.00
#
_symmetry.space_group_name_H-M   'P 1'
#
loop_
_entity.id
_entity.type
_entity.pdbx_description
1 polymer ?
#
loop_
_entity_poly.entity_id
_entity_poly.type
_entity_poly.pdbx_seq_one_letter_code
_entity_poly.pdbx_strand_id
1 'polypeptide(L)'
;MTTTKMNWRAIDADPRFQALHRKKSLFLWGLMIFSMVYYFLLPIGAAYFQEIFKIKVWGPVNIGLLFALSEFIVAWLIAYIYSRKANAEFDAMAQDIVNDAHNLGA
;
A
#
# COMPACT_ATOMS: atom_id res chain seq x y z
N MET A 1 -38.62 0.47 13.22
CA MET A 1 -37.45 -0.34 12.86
C MET A 1 -36.29 0.12 13.73
N THR A 2 -35.93 -0.63 14.76
CA THR A 2 -34.87 -0.27 15.71
C THR A 2 -33.54 -0.48 15.01
N THR A 3 -32.84 0.60 14.63
CA THR A 3 -31.47 0.51 14.12
C THR A 3 -30.60 -0.05 15.23
N THR A 4 -30.21 -1.32 15.16
CA THR A 4 -29.20 -1.90 16.06
C THR A 4 -27.94 -1.04 15.93
N LYS A 5 -27.68 -0.17 16.91
CA LYS A 5 -26.51 0.69 16.91
C LYS A 5 -25.28 -0.18 17.15
N MET A 6 -24.50 -0.41 16.10
CA MET A 6 -23.24 -1.13 16.19
C MET A 6 -22.31 -0.42 17.19
N ASN A 7 -21.79 -1.18 18.16
CA ASN A 7 -20.92 -0.64 19.20
C ASN A 7 -19.50 -0.49 18.68
N TRP A 8 -19.24 0.61 17.98
CA TRP A 8 -17.94 0.91 17.37
C TRP A 8 -16.79 0.95 18.37
N ARG A 9 -17.05 1.35 19.62
CA ARG A 9 -16.03 1.36 20.67
C ARG A 9 -15.61 -0.05 21.08
N ALA A 10 -16.56 -0.98 21.13
CA ALA A 10 -16.26 -2.37 21.44
C ALA A 10 -15.49 -3.05 20.29
N ILE A 11 -15.83 -2.75 19.03
CA ILE A 11 -15.11 -3.23 17.85
C ILE A 11 -13.68 -2.66 17.82
N ASP A 12 -13.51 -1.37 18.07
CA ASP A 12 -12.18 -0.74 18.12
C ASP A 12 -11.33 -1.31 19.26
N ALA A 13 -11.93 -1.62 20.41
CA ALA A 13 -11.25 -2.27 21.53
C ALA A 13 -10.97 -3.77 21.31
N ASP A 14 -11.55 -4.40 20.28
CA ASP A 14 -11.36 -5.83 20.01
C ASP A 14 -9.88 -6.11 19.66
N PRO A 15 -9.21 -7.05 20.37
CA PRO A 15 -7.82 -7.41 20.09
C PRO A 15 -7.56 -7.86 18.65
N ARG A 16 -8.54 -8.48 17.99
CA ARG A 16 -8.46 -8.92 16.58
C ARG A 16 -8.45 -7.72 15.64
N PHE A 17 -9.27 -6.71 15.93
CA PHE A 17 -9.28 -5.47 15.16
C PHE A 17 -7.96 -4.73 15.30
N GLN A 18 -7.42 -4.62 16.52
CA GLN A 18 -6.12 -4.02 16.75
C GLN A 18 -4.99 -4.79 16.05
N ALA A 19 -5.04 -6.12 16.03
CA ALA A 19 -4.10 -6.94 15.29
C ALA A 19 -4.18 -6.73 13.77
N LEU A 20 -5.40 -6.68 13.21
CA LEU A 20 -5.64 -6.37 11.80
C LEU A 20 -5.11 -4.98 11.45
N HIS A 21 -5.49 -3.96 12.23
CA HIS A 21 -5.07 -2.58 12.03
C HIS A 21 -3.54 -2.47 12.04
N ARG A 22 -2.88 -3.01 13.07
CA ARG A 22 -1.41 -2.97 13.18
C ARG A 22 -0.72 -3.64 11.98
N LYS A 23 -1.18 -4.83 11.57
CA LYS A 23 -0.62 -5.55 10.42
C LYS A 23 -0.81 -4.76 9.12
N LYS A 24 -2.02 -4.29 8.86
CA LYS A 24 -2.36 -3.52 7.66
C LYS A 24 -1.57 -2.22 7.60
N SER A 25 -1.52 -1.48 8.70
CA SER A 25 -0.75 -0.24 8.79
C SER A 25 0.73 -0.48 8.53
N LEU A 26 1.37 -1.45 9.20
CA LEU A 26 2.80 -1.71 8.98
C LEU A 26 3.10 -2.06 7.52
N PHE A 27 2.25 -2.89 6.90
CA PHE A 27 2.39 -3.26 5.50
C PHE A 27 2.24 -2.06 4.56
N LEU A 28 1.21 -1.23 4.76
CA LEU A 28 0.96 -0.03 3.97
C LEU A 28 2.07 1.00 4.12
N TRP A 29 2.54 1.25 5.34
CA TRP A 29 3.67 2.14 5.61
C TRP A 29 4.94 1.64 4.92
N GLY A 30 5.19 0.33 4.91
CA GLY A 30 6.31 -0.27 4.18
C GLY A 30 6.23 0.00 2.67
N LEU A 31 5.08 -0.27 2.05
CA LEU A 31 4.86 0.00 0.62
C LEU A 31 4.99 1.49 0.30
N MET A 32 4.47 2.36 1.18
CA MET A 32 4.52 3.80 1.01
C MET A 32 5.96 4.31 1.07
N ILE A 33 6.75 3.90 2.08
CA ILE A 33 8.17 4.29 2.19
C ILE A 33 8.95 3.82 0.97
N PHE A 34 8.77 2.58 0.55
CA PHE A 34 9.40 2.05 -0.67
C PHE A 34 9.04 2.88 -1.90
N SER A 35 7.74 3.12 -2.13
CA SER A 35 7.25 3.90 -3.27
C SER A 35 7.80 5.32 -3.24
N MET A 36 7.84 5.94 -2.07
CA MET A 36 8.30 7.31 -1.90
C MET A 36 9.80 7.42 -2.20
N VAL A 37 10.61 6.51 -1.65
CA VAL A 37 12.04 6.45 -1.96
C VAL A 37 12.25 6.28 -3.45
N TYR A 38 11.57 5.32 -4.08
CA TYR A 38 11.71 5.04 -5.51
C TYR A 38 11.31 6.25 -6.37
N TYR A 39 10.14 6.84 -6.10
CA TYR A 39 9.65 8.03 -6.80
C TYR A 39 10.64 9.21 -6.72
N PHE A 40 11.23 9.45 -5.56
CA PHE A 40 12.19 10.54 -5.38
C PHE A 40 13.56 10.25 -5.98
N LEU A 41 13.91 9.00 -6.29
CA LEU A 41 15.14 8.70 -7.04
C LEU A 41 15.12 9.34 -8.44
N LEU A 42 13.95 9.55 -9.05
CA LEU A 42 13.85 10.20 -10.35
C LEU A 42 14.34 11.65 -10.33
N PRO A 43 13.76 12.59 -9.54
CA PRO A 43 14.23 13.97 -9.50
C PRO A 43 15.63 14.09 -8.90
N ILE A 44 16.01 13.26 -7.91
CA ILE A 44 17.37 13.26 -7.35
C ILE A 44 18.38 12.80 -8.41
N GLY A 45 18.07 11.72 -9.12
CA GLY A 45 18.86 11.21 -10.24
C GLY A 45 19.01 12.25 -11.35
N ALA A 46 17.92 12.88 -11.74
CA ALA A 46 17.92 13.91 -12.77
C ALA A 46 18.70 15.18 -12.36
N ALA A 47 18.70 15.56 -11.08
CA ALA A 47 19.39 16.75 -10.60
C ALA A 47 20.89 16.51 -10.42
N TYR A 48 21.27 15.40 -9.77
CA TYR A 48 22.65 15.14 -9.32
C TYR A 48 23.42 14.13 -10.18
N PHE A 49 22.72 13.23 -10.88
CA PHE A 49 23.31 12.14 -11.68
C PHE A 49 23.00 12.30 -13.18
N GLN A 50 23.08 13.54 -13.67
CA GLN A 50 22.75 13.90 -15.04
C GLN A 50 23.52 13.10 -16.09
N GLU A 51 24.80 12.78 -15.83
CA GLU A 51 25.62 12.00 -16.76
C GLU A 51 25.00 10.63 -17.03
N ILE A 52 24.51 9.94 -15.98
CA ILE A 52 23.82 8.66 -16.09
C ILE A 52 22.48 8.83 -16.82
N PHE A 53 21.67 9.81 -16.40
CA PHE A 53 20.33 10.02 -16.96
C PHE A 53 20.34 10.39 -18.45
N LYS A 54 21.44 10.98 -18.94
CA LYS A 54 21.63 11.35 -20.34
C LYS A 54 22.20 10.22 -21.21
N ILE A 55 22.66 9.10 -20.63
CA ILE A 55 23.16 7.95 -21.39
C ILE A 55 22.06 7.45 -22.31
N LYS A 56 22.31 7.51 -23.63
CA LYS A 56 21.39 7.01 -24.65
C LYS A 56 21.48 5.49 -24.72
N VAL A 57 20.32 4.86 -24.76
CA VAL A 57 20.18 3.41 -24.92
C VAL A 57 19.87 3.07 -26.37
N TRP A 58 18.86 3.75 -26.95
CA TRP A 58 18.48 3.55 -28.34
C TRP A 58 17.78 4.79 -28.90
N GLY A 59 18.29 5.34 -30.01
CA GLY A 59 17.75 6.55 -30.62
C GLY A 59 17.65 7.70 -29.60
N PRO A 60 16.45 8.31 -29.40
CA PRO A 60 16.23 9.35 -28.39
C PRO A 60 16.02 8.81 -26.97
N VAL A 61 15.88 7.49 -26.78
CA VAL A 61 15.64 6.87 -25.47
C VAL A 61 16.92 6.89 -24.65
N ASN A 62 16.86 7.47 -23.46
CA ASN A 62 17.94 7.49 -22.49
C ASN A 62 17.53 6.80 -21.18
N ILE A 63 18.50 6.59 -20.29
CA ILE A 63 18.27 5.95 -18.99
C ILE A 63 17.22 6.70 -18.18
N GLY A 64 17.24 8.04 -18.18
CA GLY A 64 16.25 8.83 -17.45
C GLY A 64 14.81 8.59 -17.90
N LEU A 65 14.59 8.44 -19.21
CA LEU A 65 13.27 8.12 -19.77
C LEU A 65 12.85 6.70 -19.39
N LEU A 66 13.76 5.73 -19.43
CA LEU A 66 13.47 4.37 -18.97
C LEU A 66 13.13 4.33 -17.49
N PHE A 67 13.84 5.10 -16.66
CA PHE A 67 13.54 5.20 -15.23
C PHE A 67 12.16 5.84 -14.99
N ALA A 68 11.82 6.89 -15.75
CA ALA A 68 10.48 7.49 -15.71
C ALA A 68 9.38 6.49 -16.10
N LEU A 69 9.63 5.62 -17.07
CA LEU A 69 8.69 4.57 -17.46
C LEU A 69 8.60 3.46 -16.40
N SER A 70 9.70 3.12 -15.73
CA SER A 70 9.67 2.10 -14.68
C SER A 70 8.87 2.51 -13.45
N GLU A 71 8.70 3.80 -13.17
CA GLU A 71 7.77 4.31 -12.14
C GLU A 71 6.34 3.74 -12.31
N PHE A 72 5.84 3.68 -13.54
CA PHE A 72 4.51 3.12 -13.82
C PHE A 72 4.46 1.61 -13.54
N ILE A 73 5.50 0.89 -13.93
CA ILE A 73 5.62 -0.56 -13.68
C ILE A 73 5.66 -0.83 -12.17
N VAL A 74 6.42 -0.04 -11.41
CA VAL A 74 6.50 -0.13 -9.96
C VAL A 74 5.15 0.18 -9.31
N ALA A 75 4.43 1.21 -9.78
CA ALA A 75 3.10 1.53 -9.27
C ALA A 75 2.11 0.35 -9.46
N TRP A 76 2.11 -0.28 -10.64
CA TRP A 76 1.28 -1.46 -10.89
C TRP A 76 1.70 -2.67 -10.06
N LEU A 77 3.01 -2.90 -9.88
CA LEU A 77 3.51 -3.94 -9.00
C LEU A 77 3.07 -3.73 -7.54
N ILE A 78 3.15 -2.51 -7.02
CA ILE A 78 2.68 -2.17 -5.68
C ILE A 78 1.18 -2.44 -5.55
N ALA A 79 0.39 -2.00 -6.53
CA ALA A 79 -1.06 -2.23 -6.54
C ALA A 79 -1.39 -3.73 -6.57
N TYR A 80 -0.68 -4.52 -7.38
CA TYR A 80 -0.85 -5.96 -7.46
C TYR A 80 -0.47 -6.67 -6.15
N ILE A 81 0.69 -6.34 -5.58
CA ILE A 81 1.17 -6.89 -4.31
C ILE A 81 0.19 -6.55 -3.19
N TYR A 82 -0.29 -5.31 -3.12
CA TYR A 82 -1.30 -4.88 -2.17
C TYR A 82 -2.60 -5.67 -2.32
N SER A 83 -3.15 -5.75 -3.55
CA SER A 83 -4.41 -6.45 -3.84
C SER A 83 -4.34 -7.92 -3.42
N ARG A 84 -3.26 -8.62 -3.80
CA ARG A 84 -3.05 -10.01 -3.40
C ARG A 84 -2.97 -10.19 -1.88
N LYS A 85 -2.27 -9.29 -1.18
CA LYS A 85 -2.12 -9.37 0.28
C LYS A 85 -3.43 -9.03 1.01
N ALA A 86 -4.17 -8.05 0.53
CA ALA A 86 -5.45 -7.64 1.09
C ALA A 86 -6.48 -8.78 0.98
N ASN A 87 -6.67 -9.31 -0.23
CA ASN A 87 -7.63 -10.38 -0.49
C ASN A 87 -7.32 -11.66 0.29
N ALA A 88 -6.03 -11.97 0.50
CA ALA A 88 -5.62 -13.22 1.13
C ALA A 88 -5.61 -13.18 2.67
N GLU A 89 -5.39 -12.00 3.29
CA GLU A 89 -5.21 -11.91 4.74
C GLU A 89 -6.13 -10.86 5.37
N PHE A 90 -6.10 -9.62 4.89
CA PHE A 90 -6.82 -8.52 5.56
C PHE A 90 -8.34 -8.69 5.45
N ASP A 91 -8.83 -9.12 4.29
CA ASP A 91 -10.26 -9.31 4.07
C ASP A 91 -10.80 -10.48 4.89
N ALA A 92 -10.03 -11.58 5.01
CA ALA A 92 -10.39 -12.71 5.86
C ALA A 92 -10.49 -12.28 7.34
N MET A 93 -9.48 -11.57 7.85
CA MET A 93 -9.48 -11.06 9.22
C MET A 93 -10.63 -10.08 9.48
N ALA A 94 -10.95 -9.21 8.49
CA ALA A 94 -12.06 -8.28 8.62
C ALA A 94 -13.40 -9.00 8.64
N GLN A 95 -13.58 -10.04 7.83
CA GLN A 95 -14.80 -10.84 7.77
C GLN A 95 -15.09 -11.52 9.11
N ASP A 96 -14.07 -12.07 9.78
CA ASP A 96 -14.23 -12.68 11.11
C ASP A 96 -14.75 -11.68 12.15
N ILE A 97 -14.22 -10.44 12.13
CA ILE A 97 -14.66 -9.38 13.04
C ILE A 97 -16.10 -8.94 12.72
N VAL A 98 -16.44 -8.81 11.43
CA VAL A 98 -17.78 -8.43 11.00
C VAL A 98 -18.82 -9.48 11.39
N ASN A 99 -18.50 -10.76 11.24
CA ASN A 99 -19.41 -11.86 11.62
C ASN A 99 -19.74 -11.82 13.13
N ASP A 100 -18.77 -11.43 13.96
CA ASP A 100 -18.92 -11.33 15.41
C ASP A 100 -19.33 -9.95 15.91
N ALA A 101 -19.45 -8.95 15.03
CA ALA A 101 -19.73 -7.56 15.40
C ALA A 101 -21.06 -7.40 16.18
N HIS A 102 -22.02 -8.27 15.91
CA HIS A 102 -23.29 -8.31 16.63
C HIS A 102 -23.17 -8.87 18.06
N ASN A 103 -22.14 -9.66 18.36
CA ASN A 103 -21.89 -10.27 19.67
C ASN A 103 -20.99 -9.41 20.56
N LEU A 104 -20.23 -8.48 19.99
CA LEU A 104 -19.27 -7.62 20.70
C LEU A 104 -19.93 -6.47 21.50
N GLY A 105 -21.24 -6.31 21.42
CA GLY A 105 -21.97 -5.21 22.06
C GLY A 105 -23.26 -5.63 22.79
N ALA A 106 -23.43 -6.92 23.06
CA ALA A 106 -24.52 -7.46 23.88
C ALA A 106 -24.17 -7.42 25.38
#